data_AF-A0A653D909-F1
#
_entry.id   AF-A0A653D909-F1
#
_cell.length_a   1.000
_cell.length_b   1.000
_cell.length_c   1.000
_cell.angle_alpha   90.00
_cell.angle_beta   90.00
_cell.angle_gamma   90.00
#
_symmetry.space_group_name_H-M   'P 1'
#
loop_
_entity.id
_entity.type
_entity.pdbx_description
1 polymer ?
#
loop_
_entity_poly.entity_id
_entity_poly.type
_entity_poly.pdbx_seq_one_letter_code
_entity_poly.pdbx_strand_id
1 'polypeptide(L)'
;MGKVIEAKQIVKPKKRRHRLTNTGDEPPHKAPKLLSDQANVKTPHSSYEEDGQEKVILQEEVYAELISPEDVRLKIKTEELYDLFLDDELTNSYFCYFKDIYFHIIDEIALEGLDGITIEAFWKRISVCLQKPFYRNTNIEGLIWQIILDNDSLQFYKLVDPRKELIIFNRYNYVDPEQGNLCDMAPPTPDIYPYSSVTTEDVQGSCSTFDTRVNITEVVKGMNFSDVLQKFGSKLVIVADQALRTSTLFFEMTDPALQLTPQEYGMLERIGRARYHGELTAGISSMSHAINMDNKSLYHYQKRLLSNHLITKQPIYLKSLKDDQNSTGSLLILSRFYCKIKPKQLLVTDKVVHILKNMPNYRCEMKRLSEIFKNNYKVLRKVFKSTEFRRFVRPDTQVPYRALYPEARRDEYMRKSKMNEKTIRVCELIDPYVNVVACWNNLIEDVEDDEEEEDEGNVKKTISRRYIQIFPRDLKQGLTSQVAYRYRQSILLQRLEMI
;
A
#
# COMPACT_ATOMS: atom_id res chain seq x y z
N MET A 1 47.65 -38.58 35.93
CA MET A 1 48.66 -37.52 35.69
C MET A 1 48.16 -36.73 34.48
N GLY A 2 47.69 -35.48 34.51
CA GLY A 2 47.83 -34.38 35.46
C GLY A 2 48.54 -33.21 34.77
N LYS A 3 47.79 -32.30 34.11
CA LYS A 3 47.78 -30.84 34.36
C LYS A 3 47.03 -30.05 33.28
N VAL A 4 46.04 -29.30 33.77
CA VAL A 4 45.29 -28.20 33.17
C VAL A 4 46.17 -26.94 33.14
N ILE A 5 46.04 -26.09 32.12
CA ILE A 5 46.56 -24.71 32.11
C ILE A 5 45.41 -23.75 31.77
N GLU A 6 45.18 -22.80 32.67
CA GLU A 6 44.09 -21.82 32.70
C GLU A 6 44.30 -20.59 31.82
N ALA A 7 43.16 -19.94 31.54
CA ALA A 7 42.95 -18.74 30.75
C ALA A 7 43.58 -17.47 31.34
N LYS A 8 44.12 -16.60 30.46
CA LYS A 8 44.56 -15.25 30.82
C LYS A 8 43.41 -14.24 30.72
N GLN A 9 43.15 -13.58 31.84
CA GLN A 9 42.22 -12.46 32.00
C GLN A 9 42.71 -11.19 31.26
N ILE A 10 41.81 -10.51 30.56
CA ILE A 10 42.02 -9.16 30.01
C ILE A 10 41.38 -8.14 30.97
N VAL A 11 42.20 -7.19 31.42
CA VAL A 11 41.92 -6.19 32.46
C VAL A 11 41.33 -4.91 31.84
N LYS A 12 40.24 -4.38 32.43
CA LYS A 12 39.61 -3.09 32.09
C LYS A 12 40.43 -1.89 32.62
N PRO A 13 40.47 -0.72 31.94
CA PRO A 13 41.21 0.44 32.41
C PRO A 13 40.47 1.25 33.49
N LYS A 14 41.26 1.76 34.46
CA LYS A 14 40.84 2.49 35.67
C LYS A 14 40.52 3.97 35.42
N LYS A 15 39.46 4.45 36.09
CA LYS A 15 39.08 5.87 36.26
C LYS A 15 40.13 6.64 37.09
N ARG A 16 40.49 7.85 36.66
CA ARG A 16 41.30 8.82 37.43
C ARG A 16 40.38 9.76 38.24
N ARG A 17 40.66 9.90 39.54
CA ARG A 17 40.09 10.89 40.47
C ARG A 17 41.12 12.00 40.71
N HIS A 18 40.67 13.25 40.80
CA HIS A 18 41.35 14.30 41.56
C HIS A 18 40.35 15.07 42.44
N ARG A 19 40.70 15.18 43.73
CA ARG A 19 40.23 16.12 44.79
C ARG A 19 41.46 17.00 45.10
N LEU A 20 41.45 18.23 45.64
CA LEU A 20 40.55 19.14 46.37
C LEU A 20 41.28 20.50 46.45
N THR A 21 40.59 21.64 46.63
CA THR A 21 40.78 22.58 47.77
C THR A 21 39.79 23.76 47.73
N ASN A 22 39.27 24.11 48.91
CA ASN A 22 38.36 25.23 49.25
C ASN A 22 39.09 26.58 49.37
N THR A 23 38.36 27.68 49.12
CA THR A 23 38.20 28.94 49.91
C THR A 23 37.25 29.83 49.09
N GLY A 24 36.07 30.26 49.56
CA GLY A 24 35.85 31.24 50.62
C GLY A 24 35.45 32.57 49.96
N ASP A 25 34.15 32.93 50.03
CA ASP A 25 33.60 34.30 50.18
C ASP A 25 32.17 34.40 49.63
N GLU A 26 31.30 34.95 50.48
CA GLU A 26 29.89 35.26 50.28
C GLU A 26 29.71 36.78 50.59
N PRO A 27 28.52 37.40 50.43
CA PRO A 27 27.85 37.99 49.26
C PRO A 27 27.82 39.56 49.38
N PRO A 28 26.94 40.39 48.73
CA PRO A 28 25.53 40.53 49.14
C PRO A 28 24.46 41.11 48.15
N HIS A 29 23.19 40.81 48.47
CA HIS A 29 21.94 41.62 48.43
C HIS A 29 21.44 42.36 47.14
N LYS A 30 20.22 42.04 46.69
CA LYS A 30 18.94 42.68 47.12
C LYS A 30 17.71 42.04 46.44
N ALA A 31 16.71 41.75 47.26
CA ALA A 31 15.38 41.26 46.91
C ALA A 31 14.38 42.45 46.73
N PRO A 32 13.05 42.30 46.88
CA PRO A 32 12.06 41.94 45.85
C PRO A 32 10.86 42.93 45.79
N LYS A 33 9.92 42.74 44.86
CA LYS A 33 8.48 43.14 44.94
C LYS A 33 7.70 42.11 44.10
N LEU A 34 6.87 41.17 44.61
CA LEU A 34 5.57 41.27 45.34
C LEU A 34 4.68 42.37 44.75
N LEU A 35 3.42 42.20 44.36
CA LEU A 35 2.35 41.20 44.52
C LEU A 35 1.32 41.62 43.44
N SER A 36 0.60 40.75 42.74
CA SER A 36 -0.68 40.18 43.17
C SER A 36 -1.34 39.66 41.87
N ASP A 37 -1.66 38.37 41.79
CA ASP A 37 -2.99 37.79 42.06
C ASP A 37 -3.80 37.76 40.76
N GLN A 38 -4.42 36.68 40.30
CA GLN A 38 -4.88 35.45 40.94
C GLN A 38 -5.07 34.42 39.82
N ALA A 39 -4.54 33.21 39.99
CA ALA A 39 -5.31 31.97 40.20
C ALA A 39 -5.57 31.19 38.89
N ASN A 40 -5.43 29.86 38.81
CA ASN A 40 -4.93 28.90 39.79
C ASN A 40 -4.40 27.69 39.02
N VAL A 41 -3.21 27.25 39.43
CA VAL A 41 -2.56 25.99 39.07
C VAL A 41 -3.09 24.92 40.05
N LYS A 42 -3.20 23.66 39.63
CA LYS A 42 -2.46 22.51 40.20
C LYS A 42 -3.11 21.15 39.90
N THR A 43 -2.45 20.44 38.98
CA THR A 43 -1.68 19.19 39.18
C THR A 43 -2.08 18.17 40.28
N PRO A 44 -1.70 16.89 40.06
CA PRO A 44 -2.43 15.69 40.49
C PRO A 44 -1.91 15.11 41.81
N HIS A 45 -2.68 14.19 42.41
CA HIS A 45 -2.10 13.08 43.17
C HIS A 45 -3.02 11.86 43.26
N SER A 46 -2.34 10.72 43.15
CA SER A 46 -2.72 9.32 43.34
C SER A 46 -3.22 9.00 44.76
N SER A 47 -4.17 8.06 44.87
CA SER A 47 -4.23 7.05 45.93
C SER A 47 -5.02 5.83 45.46
N TYR A 48 -4.45 4.65 45.68
CA TYR A 48 -5.04 3.33 45.44
C TYR A 48 -6.09 2.99 46.50
N GLU A 49 -7.18 2.32 46.09
CA GLU A 49 -7.86 1.28 46.85
C GLU A 49 -8.50 0.29 45.85
N GLU A 50 -8.25 -1.00 46.08
CA GLU A 50 -8.70 -2.13 45.28
C GLU A 50 -10.16 -2.44 45.60
N ASP A 51 -10.99 -2.60 44.58
CA ASP A 51 -12.16 -3.48 44.65
C ASP A 51 -12.39 -4.14 43.29
N GLY A 52 -12.47 -5.46 43.32
CA GLY A 52 -12.51 -6.34 42.16
C GLY A 52 -13.79 -6.19 41.37
N GLN A 53 -13.64 -5.70 40.14
CA GLN A 53 -14.45 -6.05 38.97
C GLN A 53 -13.62 -5.64 37.75
N GLU A 54 -13.04 -6.61 37.05
CA GLU A 54 -12.49 -6.40 35.70
C GLU A 54 -13.65 -5.94 34.80
N LYS A 55 -13.83 -4.62 34.70
CA LYS A 55 -14.54 -4.01 33.59
C LYS A 55 -13.62 -4.10 32.38
N VAL A 56 -13.81 -5.15 31.60
CA VAL A 56 -13.53 -5.12 30.17
C VAL A 56 -14.39 -4.00 29.60
N ILE A 57 -13.85 -2.78 29.56
CA ILE A 57 -14.48 -1.67 28.87
C ILE A 57 -14.37 -2.01 27.39
N LEU A 58 -15.50 -2.46 26.82
CA LEU A 58 -15.70 -2.65 25.40
C LEU A 58 -15.37 -1.34 24.70
N GLN A 59 -14.17 -1.26 24.11
CA GLN A 59 -13.75 -0.18 23.24
C GLN A 59 -14.69 -0.03 22.03
N GLU A 60 -15.53 -1.02 21.73
CA GLU A 60 -16.54 -0.99 20.66
C GLU A 60 -17.58 0.13 20.83
N GLU A 61 -17.98 0.51 22.05
CA GLU A 61 -19.07 1.49 22.25
C GLU A 61 -18.62 2.94 22.05
N VAL A 62 -17.34 3.26 22.25
CA VAL A 62 -16.82 4.64 22.10
C VAL A 62 -16.63 5.03 20.63
N TYR A 63 -16.56 4.06 19.71
CA TYR A 63 -16.37 4.35 18.28
C TYR A 63 -17.66 4.71 17.54
N ALA A 64 -18.84 4.37 18.09
CA ALA A 64 -20.12 4.58 17.40
C ALA A 64 -20.66 6.01 17.55
N GLU A 65 -20.33 6.71 18.64
CA GLU A 65 -20.95 8.02 18.94
C GLU A 65 -20.24 9.23 18.32
N LEU A 66 -19.00 9.08 17.82
CA LEU A 66 -18.17 10.25 17.51
C LEU A 66 -18.16 10.73 16.06
N ILE A 67 -18.84 10.05 15.14
CA ILE A 67 -18.90 10.53 13.74
C ILE A 67 -20.26 10.15 13.14
N SER A 68 -21.19 11.12 13.11
CA SER A 68 -22.30 11.08 12.17
C SER A 68 -21.72 11.00 10.74
N PRO A 69 -22.20 10.10 9.86
CA PRO A 69 -21.78 10.04 8.46
C PRO A 69 -21.91 11.36 7.71
N GLU A 70 -22.70 12.31 8.24
CA GLU A 70 -22.98 13.62 7.65
C GLU A 70 -21.93 14.69 8.05
N ASP A 71 -21.20 14.50 9.16
CA ASP A 71 -20.26 15.51 9.69
C ASP A 71 -18.85 15.41 9.10
N VAL A 72 -18.51 14.29 8.45
CA VAL A 72 -17.31 14.24 7.63
C VAL A 72 -17.66 14.70 6.23
N ARG A 73 -17.18 15.89 5.85
CA ARG A 73 -17.12 16.29 4.43
C ARG A 73 -16.09 15.43 3.68
N LEU A 74 -16.28 14.12 3.65
CA LEU A 74 -15.74 13.26 2.61
C LEU A 74 -16.50 13.64 1.36
N LYS A 75 -15.86 14.37 0.45
CA LYS A 75 -16.33 14.44 -0.93
C LYS A 75 -16.23 13.03 -1.51
N ILE A 76 -17.29 12.25 -1.37
CA ILE A 76 -17.48 11.05 -2.18
C ILE A 76 -17.31 11.49 -3.63
N LYS A 77 -16.59 10.67 -4.39
CA LYS A 77 -16.12 10.90 -5.77
C LYS A 77 -17.27 10.96 -6.80
N THR A 78 -18.44 11.46 -6.41
CA THR A 78 -19.66 11.44 -7.21
C THR A 78 -19.93 12.75 -7.95
N GLU A 79 -19.24 13.85 -7.67
CA GLU A 79 -19.58 15.14 -8.33
C GLU A 79 -18.42 15.96 -8.94
N GLU A 80 -17.17 15.49 -8.93
CA GLU A 80 -16.07 16.24 -9.59
C GLU A 80 -15.70 15.64 -10.95
N LEU A 81 -16.28 16.25 -11.99
CA LEU A 81 -15.75 16.47 -13.34
C LEU A 81 -14.35 15.87 -13.59
N TYR A 82 -14.26 14.80 -14.40
CA TYR A 82 -13.05 14.18 -14.99
C TYR A 82 -11.71 14.61 -14.36
N ASP A 83 -11.17 13.80 -13.44
CA ASP A 83 -9.80 13.98 -12.95
C ASP A 83 -8.78 13.57 -14.03
N LEU A 84 -8.45 14.53 -14.91
CA LEU A 84 -7.06 15.00 -15.06
C LEU A 84 -5.97 13.93 -15.02
N PHE A 85 -5.71 13.47 -13.81
CA PHE A 85 -4.53 12.76 -13.38
C PHE A 85 -4.75 11.25 -13.17
N LEU A 86 -5.99 10.78 -12.99
CA LEU A 86 -6.28 9.43 -12.49
C LEU A 86 -6.69 8.39 -13.55
N ASP A 87 -7.02 8.81 -14.78
CA ASP A 87 -7.85 8.00 -15.69
C ASP A 87 -7.19 6.74 -16.31
N ASP A 88 -5.88 6.49 -16.21
CA ASP A 88 -5.23 5.53 -17.13
C ASP A 88 -4.29 4.46 -16.55
N GLU A 89 -3.93 4.50 -15.25
CA GLU A 89 -2.84 3.63 -14.75
C GLU A 89 -3.28 2.48 -13.84
N LEU A 90 -4.35 2.65 -13.07
CA LEU A 90 -4.90 1.56 -12.22
C LEU A 90 -5.65 0.51 -13.04
N THR A 91 -6.21 0.89 -14.18
CA THR A 91 -7.00 0.01 -15.06
C THR A 91 -6.11 -0.94 -15.88
N ASN A 92 -4.81 -0.65 -16.00
CA ASN A 92 -3.90 -1.33 -16.94
C ASN A 92 -2.95 -2.36 -16.31
N SER A 93 -3.08 -2.71 -15.03
CA SER A 93 -2.12 -3.64 -14.39
C SER A 93 -2.48 -5.14 -14.43
N TYR A 94 -3.52 -5.54 -15.17
CA TYR A 94 -3.95 -6.96 -15.26
C TYR A 94 -3.68 -7.63 -16.61
N PHE A 95 -2.67 -7.20 -17.35
CA PHE A 95 -2.28 -7.87 -18.61
C PHE A 95 -0.88 -8.46 -18.59
N CYS A 96 -0.49 -9.02 -17.46
CA CYS A 96 0.70 -9.86 -17.33
C CYS A 96 0.25 -11.26 -16.92
N TYR A 97 0.26 -12.19 -17.88
CA TYR A 97 -0.23 -13.58 -17.84
C TYR A 97 -1.74 -13.79 -18.09
N PHE A 98 -2.08 -14.25 -19.30
CA PHE A 98 -3.36 -14.91 -19.57
C PHE A 98 -3.37 -16.24 -18.82
N LYS A 99 -3.84 -16.24 -17.57
CA LYS A 99 -4.14 -17.45 -16.82
C LYS A 99 -5.60 -17.83 -17.08
N ASP A 100 -5.88 -19.14 -17.12
CA ASP A 100 -7.23 -19.62 -17.42
C ASP A 100 -8.17 -19.41 -16.21
N ILE A 101 -9.47 -19.58 -16.44
CA ILE A 101 -10.47 -19.40 -15.39
C ILE A 101 -10.25 -20.38 -14.22
N TYR A 102 -9.75 -21.58 -14.51
CA TYR A 102 -9.38 -22.57 -13.50
C TYR A 102 -8.33 -22.02 -12.54
N PHE A 103 -7.23 -21.45 -13.07
CA PHE A 103 -6.22 -20.82 -12.26
C PHE A 103 -6.83 -19.75 -11.34
N HIS A 104 -7.64 -18.83 -11.88
CA HIS A 104 -8.21 -17.76 -11.08
C HIS A 104 -9.11 -18.28 -9.94
N ILE A 105 -9.91 -19.31 -10.20
CA ILE A 105 -10.77 -19.93 -9.18
C ILE A 105 -9.92 -20.50 -8.04
N ILE A 106 -8.92 -21.32 -8.37
CA ILE A 106 -8.10 -22.01 -7.38
C ILE A 106 -7.20 -21.01 -6.63
N ASP A 107 -6.62 -20.05 -7.34
CA ASP A 107 -5.75 -19.02 -6.78
C ASP A 107 -6.51 -18.12 -5.80
N GLU A 108 -7.75 -17.71 -6.12
CA GLU A 108 -8.57 -16.90 -5.21
C GLU A 108 -8.98 -17.65 -3.95
N ILE A 109 -9.24 -18.96 -4.03
CA ILE A 109 -9.51 -19.81 -2.87
C ILE A 109 -8.25 -19.95 -2.00
N ALA A 110 -7.10 -20.20 -2.62
CA ALA A 110 -5.84 -20.38 -1.92
C ALA A 110 -5.35 -19.09 -1.22
N LEU A 111 -5.59 -17.92 -1.82
CA LEU A 111 -5.23 -16.61 -1.26
C LEU A 111 -5.97 -16.23 0.02
N GLU A 112 -7.10 -16.86 0.33
CA GLU A 112 -7.78 -16.62 1.61
C GLU A 112 -7.07 -17.30 2.78
N GLY A 113 -6.08 -18.14 2.51
CA GLY A 113 -5.23 -18.79 3.51
C GLY A 113 -5.96 -19.89 4.27
N LEU A 114 -5.44 -20.22 5.46
CA LEU A 114 -5.97 -21.32 6.26
C LEU A 114 -7.42 -21.09 6.74
N ASP A 115 -7.85 -19.83 6.92
CA ASP A 115 -9.24 -19.49 7.22
C ASP A 115 -10.25 -19.90 6.14
N GLY A 116 -9.79 -20.04 4.89
CA GLY A 116 -10.62 -20.36 3.74
C GLY A 116 -11.58 -19.25 3.32
N ILE A 117 -12.24 -19.45 2.18
CA ILE A 117 -13.16 -18.50 1.57
C ILE A 117 -14.62 -18.95 1.74
N THR A 118 -15.54 -18.03 2.02
CA THR A 118 -16.98 -18.31 1.91
C THR A 118 -17.43 -18.22 0.45
N ILE A 119 -18.56 -18.84 0.10
CA ILE A 119 -19.13 -18.72 -1.26
C ILE A 119 -19.36 -17.23 -1.63
N GLU A 120 -19.87 -16.45 -0.69
CA GLU A 120 -20.11 -15.01 -0.88
C GLU A 120 -18.81 -14.25 -1.17
N ALA A 121 -17.78 -14.44 -0.33
CA ALA A 121 -16.49 -13.78 -0.50
C ALA A 121 -15.82 -14.19 -1.83
N PHE A 122 -15.93 -15.46 -2.21
CA PHE A 122 -15.40 -16.00 -3.46
C PHE A 122 -15.96 -15.25 -4.68
N TRP A 123 -17.28 -15.07 -4.75
CA TRP A 123 -17.89 -14.35 -5.86
C TRP A 123 -17.45 -12.89 -5.93
N LYS A 124 -17.29 -12.23 -4.78
CA LYS A 124 -16.76 -10.86 -4.75
C LYS A 124 -15.32 -10.78 -5.25
N ARG A 125 -14.45 -11.68 -4.78
CA ARG A 125 -13.04 -11.73 -5.19
C ARG A 125 -12.88 -12.03 -6.68
N ILE A 126 -13.58 -13.05 -7.19
CA ILE A 126 -13.54 -13.40 -8.63
C ILE A 126 -14.07 -12.27 -9.50
N SER A 127 -15.13 -11.58 -9.08
CA SER A 127 -15.67 -10.44 -9.83
C SER A 127 -14.64 -9.30 -9.95
N VAL A 128 -13.87 -9.03 -8.89
CA VAL A 128 -12.77 -8.06 -8.93
C VAL A 128 -11.63 -8.56 -9.81
N CYS A 129 -11.26 -9.82 -9.70
CA CYS A 129 -10.17 -10.45 -10.45
C CYS A 129 -10.40 -10.42 -11.97
N LEU A 130 -11.65 -10.63 -12.42
CA LEU A 130 -12.02 -10.65 -13.84
C LEU A 130 -12.35 -9.25 -14.44
N GLN A 131 -12.20 -8.18 -13.66
CA GLN A 131 -12.21 -6.76 -14.07
C GLN A 131 -13.38 -6.23 -14.91
N LYS A 132 -14.55 -6.87 -14.92
CA LYS A 132 -15.74 -6.45 -15.69
C LYS A 132 -17.01 -6.93 -14.97
N PRO A 133 -18.23 -6.49 -15.33
CA PRO A 133 -19.44 -7.10 -14.79
C PRO A 133 -19.44 -8.58 -15.16
N PHE A 134 -18.98 -9.42 -14.24
CA PHE A 134 -19.02 -10.85 -14.34
C PHE A 134 -20.49 -11.25 -14.31
N TYR A 135 -21.03 -11.63 -15.46
CA TYR A 135 -22.46 -11.93 -15.58
C TYR A 135 -22.72 -13.28 -14.93
N ARG A 136 -23.07 -13.22 -13.64
CA ARG A 136 -23.44 -14.37 -12.83
C ARG A 136 -24.73 -14.96 -13.38
N ASN A 137 -24.64 -16.12 -14.02
CA ASN A 137 -25.79 -16.94 -14.39
C ASN A 137 -25.63 -18.36 -13.82
N THR A 138 -26.74 -19.10 -13.73
CA THR A 138 -26.78 -20.42 -13.10
C THR A 138 -25.86 -21.44 -13.78
N ASN A 139 -25.62 -21.30 -15.08
CA ASN A 139 -24.72 -22.19 -15.83
C ASN A 139 -23.25 -21.97 -15.42
N ILE A 140 -22.82 -20.72 -15.31
CA ILE A 140 -21.46 -20.35 -14.89
C ILE A 140 -21.24 -20.72 -13.43
N GLU A 141 -22.22 -20.51 -12.56
CA GLU A 141 -22.16 -20.95 -11.16
C GLU A 141 -21.99 -22.46 -11.06
N GLY A 142 -22.78 -23.22 -11.81
CA GLY A 142 -22.68 -24.67 -11.87
C GLY A 142 -21.31 -25.13 -12.37
N LEU A 143 -20.79 -24.53 -13.45
CA LEU A 143 -19.47 -24.85 -13.98
C LEU A 143 -18.35 -24.59 -12.98
N ILE A 144 -18.34 -23.40 -12.35
CA ILE A 144 -17.33 -23.05 -11.36
C ILE A 144 -17.43 -23.95 -10.13
N TRP A 145 -18.65 -24.28 -9.70
CA TRP A 145 -18.86 -25.21 -8.61
C TRP A 145 -18.30 -26.61 -8.93
N GLN A 146 -18.51 -27.12 -10.14
CA GLN A 146 -17.90 -28.39 -10.57
C GLN A 146 -16.37 -28.32 -10.57
N ILE A 147 -15.77 -27.25 -11.09
CA ILE A 147 -14.32 -27.04 -11.03
C ILE A 147 -13.79 -27.10 -9.58
N ILE A 148 -14.53 -26.51 -8.65
CA ILE A 148 -14.17 -26.53 -7.22
C ILE A 148 -14.31 -27.94 -6.63
N LEU A 149 -15.36 -28.68 -6.98
CA LEU A 149 -15.59 -30.05 -6.50
C LEU A 149 -14.57 -31.06 -7.05
N ASP A 150 -14.16 -30.90 -8.31
CA ASP A 150 -13.23 -31.78 -9.00
C ASP A 150 -11.77 -31.61 -8.54
N ASN A 151 -11.47 -30.58 -7.75
CA ASN A 151 -10.13 -30.31 -7.25
C ASN A 151 -9.91 -30.95 -5.86
N ASP A 152 -9.10 -32.01 -5.81
CA ASP A 152 -8.78 -32.74 -4.58
C ASP A 152 -7.90 -31.98 -3.57
N SER A 153 -7.26 -30.88 -3.99
CA SER A 153 -6.53 -29.97 -3.09
C SER A 153 -7.46 -29.02 -2.34
N LEU A 154 -8.78 -29.08 -2.57
CA LEU A 154 -9.76 -28.27 -1.87
C LEU A 154 -10.56 -29.10 -0.86
N GLN A 155 -10.73 -28.52 0.33
CA GLN A 155 -11.49 -29.11 1.43
C GLN A 155 -12.59 -28.15 1.89
N PHE A 156 -13.69 -28.71 2.38
CA PHE A 156 -14.86 -27.96 2.80
C PHE A 156 -15.06 -28.09 4.30
N TYR A 157 -15.23 -26.97 4.98
CA TYR A 157 -15.46 -26.93 6.41
C TYR A 157 -16.73 -26.15 6.75
N LYS A 158 -17.40 -26.60 7.80
CA LYS A 158 -18.54 -25.92 8.42
C LYS A 158 -18.07 -25.18 9.67
N LEU A 159 -18.28 -23.88 9.69
CA LEU A 159 -18.08 -23.04 10.87
C LEU A 159 -19.24 -23.20 11.86
N VAL A 160 -18.95 -22.98 13.15
CA VAL A 160 -19.95 -22.92 14.22
C VAL A 160 -20.90 -21.74 13.97
N ASP A 161 -20.30 -20.56 13.81
CA ASP A 161 -20.99 -19.30 13.53
C ASP A 161 -20.81 -18.88 12.07
N PRO A 162 -21.82 -18.24 11.46
CA PRO A 162 -21.68 -17.74 10.09
C PRO A 162 -20.65 -16.62 10.04
N ARG A 163 -19.74 -16.66 9.06
CA ARG A 163 -18.78 -15.58 8.85
C ARG A 163 -19.51 -14.35 8.32
N LYS A 164 -19.12 -13.17 8.82
CA LYS A 164 -19.63 -11.87 8.33
C LYS A 164 -19.25 -11.67 6.85
N GLU A 165 -20.03 -10.85 6.17
CA GLU A 165 -19.87 -10.56 4.74
C GLU A 165 -18.52 -9.89 4.43
N LEU A 166 -17.88 -10.27 3.31
CA LEU A 166 -16.63 -9.65 2.87
C LEU A 166 -16.86 -8.23 2.36
N ILE A 167 -16.19 -7.25 2.97
CA ILE A 167 -16.14 -5.86 2.48
C ILE A 167 -14.76 -5.61 1.85
N ILE A 168 -14.72 -5.49 0.53
CA ILE A 168 -13.49 -5.12 -0.19
C ILE A 168 -13.33 -3.59 -0.15
N PHE A 169 -12.53 -3.10 0.78
CA PHE A 169 -12.27 -1.68 0.94
C PHE A 169 -11.23 -1.17 -0.06
N ASN A 170 -11.67 -0.38 -1.03
CA ASN A 170 -10.78 0.30 -1.96
C ASN A 170 -10.33 1.67 -1.40
N ARG A 171 -9.16 1.67 -0.74
CA ARG A 171 -8.54 2.89 -0.16
C ARG A 171 -8.25 4.00 -1.17
N TYR A 172 -8.08 3.68 -2.46
CA TYR A 172 -7.84 4.69 -3.50
C TYR A 172 -9.09 5.50 -3.86
N ASN A 173 -10.25 5.13 -3.30
CA ASN A 173 -11.45 5.97 -3.34
C ASN A 173 -11.42 7.10 -2.29
N TYR A 174 -10.54 6.99 -1.28
CA TYR A 174 -10.42 7.92 -0.16
C TYR A 174 -9.05 8.59 -0.21
N VAL A 175 -8.93 9.57 -1.10
CA VAL A 175 -7.69 10.31 -1.34
C VAL A 175 -7.95 11.79 -1.11
N ASP A 176 -7.06 12.48 -0.40
CA ASP A 176 -7.10 13.93 -0.27
C ASP A 176 -7.03 14.56 -1.67
N PRO A 177 -8.06 15.27 -2.14
CA PRO A 177 -8.07 15.88 -3.47
C PRO A 177 -6.91 16.84 -3.69
N GLU A 178 -6.41 17.48 -2.63
CA GLU A 178 -5.37 18.49 -2.72
C GLU A 178 -3.95 17.93 -2.80
N GLN A 179 -3.58 17.01 -1.90
CA GLN A 179 -2.23 16.44 -1.81
C GLN A 179 -2.10 15.10 -2.53
N GLY A 180 -3.21 14.38 -2.73
CA GLY A 180 -3.18 13.03 -3.26
C GLY A 180 -2.79 11.97 -2.23
N ASN A 181 -2.79 12.31 -0.94
CA ASN A 181 -2.49 11.39 0.15
C ASN A 181 -3.70 10.49 0.42
N LEU A 182 -3.46 9.24 0.81
CA LEU A 182 -4.52 8.34 1.22
C LEU A 182 -5.09 8.83 2.55
N CYS A 183 -6.42 8.95 2.66
CA CYS A 183 -7.07 9.29 3.91
C CYS A 183 -7.16 8.02 4.78
N ASP A 184 -6.64 8.09 6.00
CA ASP A 184 -6.76 7.01 6.98
C ASP A 184 -8.18 7.03 7.58
N MET A 185 -9.12 6.51 6.78
CA MET A 185 -10.55 6.41 7.03
C MET A 185 -11.06 5.08 6.51
N ALA A 186 -10.67 3.98 7.15
CA ALA A 186 -11.57 2.85 7.13
C ALA A 186 -12.62 3.13 8.22
N PRO A 187 -13.94 3.20 7.90
CA PRO A 187 -14.90 2.80 8.93
C PRO A 187 -14.42 1.45 9.48
N PRO A 188 -14.54 1.14 10.78
CA PRO A 188 -14.08 -0.13 11.31
C PRO A 188 -14.82 -1.25 10.57
N THR A 189 -14.21 -1.76 9.50
CA THR A 189 -14.73 -2.90 8.78
C THR A 189 -14.45 -4.07 9.70
N PRO A 190 -15.47 -4.87 10.07
CA PRO A 190 -15.25 -6.01 10.93
C PRO A 190 -14.13 -6.87 10.36
N ASP A 191 -13.09 -7.15 11.16
CA ASP A 191 -12.07 -8.09 10.74
C ASP A 191 -12.68 -9.50 10.75
N ILE A 192 -13.00 -10.01 9.57
CA ILE A 192 -13.59 -11.35 9.41
C ILE A 192 -12.53 -12.46 9.42
N TYR A 193 -11.25 -12.09 9.55
CA TYR A 193 -10.09 -12.98 9.60
C TYR A 193 -9.16 -12.63 10.77
N PRO A 194 -9.64 -12.67 12.02
CA PRO A 194 -8.81 -12.33 13.16
C PRO A 194 -7.60 -13.25 13.23
N TYR A 195 -6.43 -12.65 13.42
CA TYR A 195 -5.17 -13.37 13.40
C TYR A 195 -5.08 -14.38 14.55
N SER A 196 -4.84 -15.64 14.23
CA SER A 196 -4.59 -16.71 15.19
C SER A 196 -3.64 -17.72 14.58
N SER A 197 -2.39 -17.73 15.04
CA SER A 197 -1.34 -18.60 14.48
C SER A 197 -1.65 -20.07 14.75
N VAL A 198 -1.65 -20.88 13.70
CA VAL A 198 -1.81 -22.33 13.75
C VAL A 198 -0.55 -22.99 13.21
N THR A 199 -0.04 -23.98 13.94
CA THR A 199 1.11 -24.79 13.50
C THR A 199 0.96 -26.20 14.02
N THR A 200 0.79 -27.14 13.09
CA THR A 200 0.85 -28.58 13.30
C THR A 200 1.96 -29.17 12.42
N GLU A 201 2.12 -30.49 12.42
CA GLU A 201 3.12 -31.16 11.56
C GLU A 201 2.92 -30.85 10.07
N ASP A 202 1.66 -30.77 9.62
CA ASP A 202 1.30 -30.63 8.19
C ASP A 202 0.62 -29.29 7.84
N VAL A 203 0.26 -28.48 8.83
CA VAL A 203 -0.53 -27.26 8.63
C VAL A 203 0.11 -26.06 9.31
N GLN A 204 0.33 -25.00 8.55
CA GLN A 204 0.72 -23.68 9.03
C GLN A 204 -0.18 -22.60 8.44
N GLY A 205 -0.41 -21.52 9.19
CA GLY A 205 -1.20 -20.39 8.73
C GLY A 205 -1.89 -19.65 9.86
N SER A 206 -2.82 -18.78 9.49
CA SER A 206 -3.68 -18.07 10.42
C SER A 206 -5.12 -18.52 10.30
N CYS A 207 -5.73 -18.98 11.39
CA CYS A 207 -7.14 -19.32 11.45
C CYS A 207 -7.66 -19.36 12.88
N SER A 208 -8.63 -18.50 13.21
CA SER A 208 -9.25 -18.43 14.54
C SER A 208 -10.26 -19.54 14.82
N THR A 209 -10.75 -20.20 13.77
CA THR A 209 -11.78 -21.25 13.85
C THR A 209 -11.23 -22.64 13.57
N PHE A 210 -9.89 -22.81 13.60
CA PHE A 210 -9.22 -24.04 13.19
C PHE A 210 -9.68 -25.27 13.98
N ASP A 211 -9.79 -25.14 15.30
CA ASP A 211 -10.18 -26.24 16.19
C ASP A 211 -11.70 -26.45 16.26
N THR A 212 -12.50 -25.44 15.89
CA THR A 212 -13.96 -25.45 16.05
C THR A 212 -14.71 -25.80 14.76
N ARG A 213 -14.07 -25.66 13.60
CA ARG A 213 -14.65 -26.00 12.29
C ARG A 213 -14.70 -27.51 12.07
N VAL A 214 -15.72 -27.98 11.37
CA VAL A 214 -15.91 -29.42 11.07
C VAL A 214 -15.69 -29.67 9.59
N ASN A 215 -14.83 -30.62 9.23
CA ASN A 215 -14.65 -31.02 7.83
C ASN A 215 -15.92 -31.74 7.33
N ILE A 216 -16.50 -31.23 6.24
CA ILE A 216 -17.71 -31.74 5.60
C ILE A 216 -17.50 -32.04 4.11
N THR A 217 -16.24 -32.23 3.68
CA THR A 217 -15.85 -32.44 2.28
C THR A 217 -16.65 -33.55 1.60
N GLU A 218 -16.74 -34.73 2.21
CA GLU A 218 -17.48 -35.87 1.68
C GLU A 218 -18.98 -35.59 1.52
N VAL A 219 -19.55 -34.77 2.42
CA VAL A 219 -20.97 -34.38 2.35
C VAL A 219 -21.22 -33.40 1.20
N VAL A 220 -20.27 -32.48 0.97
CA VAL A 220 -20.39 -31.42 -0.04
C VAL A 220 -20.14 -31.95 -1.46
N LYS A 221 -19.22 -32.91 -1.63
CA LYS A 221 -18.92 -33.54 -2.94
C LYS A 221 -20.16 -34.16 -3.61
N GLY A 222 -21.17 -34.57 -2.83
CA GLY A 222 -22.44 -35.12 -3.34
C GLY A 222 -23.57 -34.11 -3.58
N MET A 223 -23.34 -32.80 -3.38
CA MET A 223 -24.40 -31.78 -3.44
C MET A 223 -24.22 -30.81 -4.60
N ASN A 224 -25.35 -30.34 -5.15
CA ASN A 224 -25.34 -29.25 -6.11
C ASN A 224 -25.16 -27.90 -5.40
N PHE A 225 -24.79 -26.88 -6.17
CA PHE A 225 -24.52 -25.53 -5.66
C PHE A 225 -25.70 -24.92 -4.86
N SER A 226 -26.94 -25.10 -5.33
CA SER A 226 -28.14 -24.54 -4.68
C SER A 226 -28.40 -25.18 -3.31
N ASP A 227 -28.30 -26.50 -3.22
CA ASP A 227 -28.51 -27.25 -1.98
C ASP A 227 -27.48 -26.89 -0.92
N VAL A 228 -26.22 -26.73 -1.34
CA VAL A 228 -25.11 -26.30 -0.47
C VAL A 228 -25.36 -24.91 0.08
N LEU A 229 -25.77 -23.98 -0.78
CA LEU A 229 -26.06 -22.60 -0.39
C LEU A 229 -27.23 -22.54 0.60
N GLN A 230 -28.29 -23.30 0.36
CA GLN A 230 -29.45 -23.38 1.25
C GLN A 230 -29.11 -24.01 2.60
N LYS A 231 -28.29 -25.07 2.60
CA LYS A 231 -27.99 -25.85 3.81
C LYS A 231 -26.93 -25.20 4.70
N PHE A 232 -25.89 -24.61 4.12
CA PHE A 232 -24.73 -24.13 4.86
C PHE A 232 -24.54 -22.61 4.79
N GLY A 233 -24.95 -21.95 3.69
CA GLY A 233 -24.81 -20.51 3.50
C GLY A 233 -23.42 -19.99 3.87
N SER A 234 -23.36 -18.92 4.67
CA SER A 234 -22.11 -18.30 5.15
C SER A 234 -21.35 -19.09 6.22
N LYS A 235 -21.83 -20.29 6.60
CA LYS A 235 -21.07 -21.21 7.47
C LYS A 235 -20.14 -22.12 6.69
N LEU A 236 -20.32 -22.25 5.38
CA LEU A 236 -19.41 -23.03 4.54
C LEU A 236 -18.17 -22.21 4.21
N VAL A 237 -17.00 -22.79 4.44
CA VAL A 237 -15.72 -22.27 3.94
C VAL A 237 -14.99 -23.33 3.12
N ILE A 238 -14.37 -22.87 2.03
CA ILE A 238 -13.54 -23.68 1.13
C ILE A 238 -12.08 -23.34 1.45
N VAL A 239 -11.28 -24.36 1.75
CA VAL A 239 -9.89 -24.22 2.19
C VAL A 239 -9.01 -25.01 1.24
N ALA A 240 -7.99 -24.36 0.68
CA ALA A 240 -6.95 -25.03 -0.08
C ALA A 240 -5.95 -25.73 0.86
N ASP A 241 -5.41 -26.87 0.42
CA ASP A 241 -4.35 -27.58 1.13
C ASP A 241 -3.09 -26.71 1.32
N GLN A 242 -2.18 -27.19 2.17
CA GLN A 242 -0.95 -26.47 2.49
C GLN A 242 -0.07 -26.23 1.26
N ALA A 243 0.05 -27.21 0.36
CA ALA A 243 0.92 -27.11 -0.80
C ALA A 243 0.42 -26.04 -1.78
N LEU A 244 -0.89 -26.02 -2.04
CA LEU A 244 -1.53 -25.07 -2.93
C LEU A 244 -1.46 -23.65 -2.36
N ARG A 245 -1.71 -23.46 -1.06
CA ARG A 245 -1.53 -22.15 -0.39
C ARG A 245 -0.08 -21.67 -0.47
N THR A 246 0.90 -22.52 -0.18
CA THR A 246 2.31 -22.17 -0.28
C THR A 246 2.68 -21.78 -1.71
N SER A 247 2.28 -22.58 -2.71
CA SER A 247 2.56 -22.28 -4.14
C SER A 247 1.92 -20.99 -4.63
N THR A 248 0.81 -20.60 -4.02
CA THR A 248 0.11 -19.34 -4.31
C THR A 248 0.89 -18.14 -3.75
N LEU A 249 1.42 -18.26 -2.53
CA LEU A 249 2.16 -17.18 -1.88
C LEU A 249 3.60 -17.05 -2.39
N PHE A 250 4.24 -18.15 -2.76
CA PHE A 250 5.62 -18.17 -3.24
C PHE A 250 5.63 -17.83 -4.74
N PHE A 251 6.37 -16.79 -5.12
CA PHE A 251 6.46 -16.37 -6.52
C PHE A 251 7.66 -17.02 -7.22
N GLU A 252 7.72 -16.93 -8.56
CA GLU A 252 8.72 -17.63 -9.42
C GLU A 252 10.18 -17.39 -9.03
N MET A 253 10.48 -16.34 -8.26
CA MET A 253 11.82 -15.95 -7.84
C MET A 253 12.14 -16.33 -6.38
N THR A 254 11.28 -17.07 -5.70
CA THR A 254 11.48 -17.48 -4.30
C THR A 254 12.24 -18.81 -4.23
N ASP A 255 13.17 -18.93 -3.27
CA ASP A 255 13.89 -20.17 -3.00
C ASP A 255 12.91 -21.30 -2.61
N PRO A 256 12.84 -22.41 -3.37
CA PRO A 256 11.97 -23.55 -3.05
C PRO A 256 12.30 -24.22 -1.72
N ALA A 257 13.52 -24.05 -1.19
CA ALA A 257 13.94 -24.58 0.10
C ALA A 257 13.64 -23.64 1.28
N LEU A 258 13.08 -22.45 1.02
CA LEU A 258 12.79 -21.46 2.05
C LEU A 258 11.76 -21.99 3.03
N GLN A 259 12.14 -22.00 4.31
CA GLN A 259 11.25 -22.29 5.42
C GLN A 259 10.90 -20.99 6.14
N LEU A 260 9.60 -20.72 6.21
CA LEU A 260 9.04 -19.61 6.98
C LEU A 260 8.69 -20.08 8.38
N THR A 261 8.85 -19.21 9.37
CA THR A 261 8.25 -19.45 10.68
C THR A 261 6.72 -19.33 10.58
N PRO A 262 5.95 -19.87 11.54
CA PRO A 262 4.50 -19.73 11.56
C PRO A 262 4.02 -18.28 11.47
N GLN A 263 4.72 -17.36 12.15
CA GLN A 263 4.40 -15.94 12.16
C GLN A 263 4.67 -15.31 10.79
N GLU A 264 5.79 -15.66 10.15
CA GLU A 264 6.12 -15.20 8.79
C GLU A 264 5.10 -15.69 7.77
N TYR A 265 4.71 -16.97 7.86
CA TYR A 265 3.73 -17.55 6.96
C TYR A 265 2.33 -16.96 7.19
N GLY A 266 1.89 -16.82 8.44
CA GLY A 266 0.60 -16.20 8.77
C GLY A 266 0.53 -14.72 8.36
N MET A 267 1.64 -13.99 8.50
CA MET A 267 1.77 -12.62 7.99
C MET A 267 1.71 -12.57 6.46
N LEU A 268 2.37 -13.52 5.78
CA LEU A 268 2.33 -13.64 4.33
C LEU A 268 0.93 -13.97 3.81
N GLU A 269 0.17 -14.84 4.49
CA GLU A 269 -1.24 -15.10 4.20
C GLU A 269 -2.08 -13.83 4.30
N ARG A 270 -1.89 -13.04 5.37
CA ARG A 270 -2.59 -11.76 5.55
C ARG A 270 -2.30 -10.79 4.41
N ILE A 271 -1.03 -10.62 4.04
CA ILE A 271 -0.61 -9.76 2.93
C ILE A 271 -1.18 -10.29 1.60
N GLY A 272 -1.10 -11.60 1.35
CA GLY A 272 -1.64 -12.24 0.15
C GLY A 272 -3.15 -12.01 0.01
N ARG A 273 -3.90 -12.10 1.11
CA ARG A 273 -5.35 -11.86 1.15
C ARG A 273 -5.71 -10.43 0.74
N ALA A 274 -4.82 -9.45 0.91
CA ALA A 274 -5.05 -8.08 0.47
C ALA A 274 -4.87 -7.87 -1.05
N ARG A 275 -4.30 -8.84 -1.79
CA ARG A 275 -3.96 -8.73 -3.23
C ARG A 275 -3.31 -7.39 -3.58
N TYR A 276 -3.82 -6.69 -4.59
CA TYR A 276 -3.36 -5.38 -5.06
C TYR A 276 -3.60 -4.23 -4.07
N HIS A 277 -4.47 -4.43 -3.08
CA HIS A 277 -4.70 -3.40 -2.07
C HIS A 277 -3.58 -3.36 -1.04
N GLY A 278 -2.92 -4.49 -0.76
CA GLY A 278 -1.82 -4.61 0.21
C GLY A 278 -2.20 -4.28 1.66
N GLU A 279 -1.24 -4.44 2.56
CA GLU A 279 -1.37 -4.16 4.00
C GLU A 279 -0.55 -2.93 4.40
N LEU A 280 -1.12 -2.06 5.24
CA LEU A 280 -0.48 -0.82 5.69
C LEU A 280 0.45 -1.09 6.88
N THR A 281 1.61 -0.43 6.94
CA THR A 281 2.48 -0.49 8.12
C THR A 281 2.19 0.61 9.15
N ALA A 282 1.42 1.64 8.78
CA ALA A 282 1.07 2.77 9.64
C ALA A 282 -0.41 3.12 9.52
N GLY A 283 -0.91 3.89 10.49
CA GLY A 283 -2.33 4.27 10.59
C GLY A 283 -3.18 3.29 11.40
N ILE A 284 -4.46 3.61 11.52
CA ILE A 284 -5.44 2.87 12.34
C ILE A 284 -5.67 1.47 11.75
N SER A 285 -5.59 1.34 10.43
CA SER A 285 -5.72 0.06 9.72
C SER A 285 -4.36 -0.62 9.49
N SER A 286 -3.36 -0.32 10.31
CA SER A 286 -2.04 -0.94 10.16
C SER A 286 -2.04 -2.41 10.54
N MET A 287 -1.14 -3.15 9.91
CA MET A 287 -0.93 -4.58 10.12
C MET A 287 -0.58 -4.91 11.58
N SER A 288 0.02 -3.97 12.33
CA SER A 288 0.31 -4.19 13.75
C SER A 288 -0.95 -4.37 14.59
N HIS A 289 -2.00 -3.60 14.30
CA HIS A 289 -3.32 -3.79 14.91
C HIS A 289 -3.97 -5.11 14.47
N ALA A 290 -3.82 -5.49 13.20
CA ALA A 290 -4.43 -6.71 12.66
C ALA A 290 -3.82 -8.00 13.21
N ILE A 291 -2.50 -8.04 13.41
CA ILE A 291 -1.76 -9.23 13.88
C ILE A 291 -1.54 -9.18 15.41
N ASN A 292 -1.82 -8.04 16.05
CA ASN A 292 -1.58 -7.78 17.47
C ASN A 292 -0.12 -8.08 17.88
N MET A 293 0.82 -7.55 17.09
CA MET A 293 2.27 -7.71 17.30
C MET A 293 2.94 -6.35 17.40
N ASP A 294 4.05 -6.29 18.15
CA ASP A 294 4.83 -5.07 18.26
C ASP A 294 5.55 -4.74 16.93
N ASN A 295 5.76 -3.44 16.68
CA ASN A 295 6.35 -2.97 15.43
C ASN A 295 7.78 -3.49 15.19
N LYS A 296 8.54 -3.78 16.25
CA LYS A 296 9.92 -4.28 16.13
C LYS A 296 9.91 -5.72 15.61
N SER A 297 9.08 -6.58 16.18
CA SER A 297 8.88 -7.94 15.68
C SER A 297 8.39 -7.94 14.23
N LEU A 298 7.40 -7.11 13.90
CA LEU A 298 6.90 -6.98 12.54
C LEU A 298 7.99 -6.53 11.56
N TYR A 299 8.81 -5.56 11.94
CA TYR A 299 9.93 -5.12 11.12
C TYR A 299 10.90 -6.27 10.80
N HIS A 300 11.23 -7.11 11.79
CA HIS A 300 12.09 -8.27 11.56
C HIS A 300 11.49 -9.28 10.57
N TYR A 301 10.19 -9.60 10.70
CA TYR A 301 9.51 -10.48 9.74
C TYR A 301 9.42 -9.85 8.35
N GLN A 302 9.13 -8.55 8.26
CA GLN A 302 9.13 -7.81 6.99
C GLN A 302 10.49 -7.90 6.30
N LYS A 303 11.59 -7.65 7.03
CA LYS A 303 12.97 -7.72 6.49
C LYS A 303 13.26 -9.13 5.94
N ARG A 304 12.84 -10.18 6.63
CA ARG A 304 12.98 -11.57 6.13
C ARG A 304 12.13 -11.84 4.90
N LEU A 305 10.87 -11.42 4.87
CA LEU A 305 9.99 -11.63 3.71
C LEU A 305 10.48 -10.83 2.47
N LEU A 306 10.98 -9.61 2.67
CA LEU A 306 11.54 -8.74 1.62
C LEU A 306 12.82 -9.33 1.02
N SER A 307 13.77 -9.75 1.88
CA SER A 307 15.04 -10.35 1.44
C SER A 307 14.86 -11.67 0.67
N ASN A 308 13.73 -12.35 0.84
CA ASN A 308 13.36 -13.55 0.09
C ASN A 308 12.41 -13.29 -1.09
N HIS A 309 12.20 -12.02 -1.47
CA HIS A 309 11.35 -11.60 -2.58
C HIS A 309 9.90 -12.09 -2.52
N LEU A 310 9.39 -12.41 -1.33
CA LEU A 310 8.00 -12.83 -1.12
C LEU A 310 7.03 -11.63 -1.13
N ILE A 311 7.49 -10.51 -0.59
CA ILE A 311 6.74 -9.26 -0.56
C ILE A 311 7.55 -8.12 -1.16
N THR A 312 6.85 -7.04 -1.44
CA THR A 312 7.38 -5.75 -1.88
C THR A 312 6.85 -4.67 -0.95
N LYS A 313 7.65 -3.62 -0.76
CA LYS A 313 7.33 -2.46 0.07
C LYS A 313 7.21 -1.25 -0.86
N GLN A 314 6.17 -0.42 -0.69
CA GLN A 314 6.05 0.87 -1.37
C GLN A 314 5.78 1.98 -0.35
N PRO A 315 6.47 3.13 -0.41
CA PRO A 315 6.17 4.24 0.48
C PRO A 315 4.79 4.83 0.18
N ILE A 316 4.06 5.17 1.23
CA ILE A 316 2.74 5.80 1.15
C ILE A 316 2.63 6.95 2.15
N TYR A 317 1.84 7.95 1.79
CA TYR A 317 1.53 9.09 2.64
C TYR A 317 0.07 8.99 3.07
N LEU A 318 -0.12 8.96 4.38
CA LEU A 318 -1.42 8.86 5.02
C LEU A 318 -1.79 10.22 5.63
N LYS A 319 -3.07 10.56 5.54
CA LYS A 319 -3.65 11.71 6.23
C LYS A 319 -4.69 11.21 7.22
N SER A 320 -4.44 11.38 8.51
CA SER A 320 -5.42 11.12 9.57
C SER A 320 -6.53 12.16 9.48
N LEU A 321 -7.78 11.73 9.35
CA LEU A 321 -8.91 12.66 9.42
C LEU A 321 -9.38 12.96 10.84
N LYS A 322 -8.89 12.21 11.86
CA LYS A 322 -9.19 12.51 13.27
C LYS A 322 -8.43 13.73 13.74
N ASP A 323 -7.13 13.79 13.45
CA ASP A 323 -6.22 14.79 13.98
C ASP A 323 -5.68 15.76 12.91
N ASP A 324 -6.12 15.61 11.66
CA ASP A 324 -5.62 16.33 10.46
C ASP A 324 -4.08 16.22 10.28
N GLN A 325 -3.47 15.20 10.89
CA GLN A 325 -2.02 14.94 10.83
C GLN A 325 -1.66 14.04 9.66
N ASN A 326 -0.52 14.34 9.04
CA ASN A 326 0.06 13.48 8.02
C ASN A 326 1.04 12.49 8.68
N SER A 327 0.95 11.22 8.29
CA SER A 327 1.91 10.19 8.66
C SER A 327 2.46 9.52 7.41
N THR A 328 3.67 8.99 7.53
CA THR A 328 4.30 8.16 6.50
C THR A 328 4.19 6.71 6.91
N GLY A 329 3.97 5.87 5.91
CA GLY A 329 3.96 4.43 6.10
C GLY A 329 4.44 3.74 4.84
N SER A 330 4.28 2.43 4.83
CA SER A 330 4.53 1.62 3.66
C SER A 330 3.37 0.70 3.40
N LEU A 331 3.21 0.37 2.13
CA LEU A 331 2.29 -0.62 1.65
C LEU A 331 3.06 -1.90 1.36
N LEU A 332 2.71 -2.96 2.07
CA LEU A 332 3.26 -4.30 1.86
C LEU A 332 2.35 -5.05 0.90
N ILE A 333 2.93 -5.58 -0.17
CA ILE A 333 2.20 -6.29 -1.23
C ILE A 333 2.94 -7.58 -1.52
N LEU A 334 2.20 -8.68 -1.71
CA LEU A 334 2.77 -9.91 -2.24
C LEU A 334 3.42 -9.63 -3.60
N SER A 335 4.67 -10.07 -3.82
CA SER A 335 5.45 -9.63 -4.99
C SER A 335 4.75 -9.81 -6.33
N ARG A 336 3.97 -10.89 -6.48
CA ARG A 336 3.20 -11.18 -7.70
C ARG A 336 2.06 -10.20 -8.00
N PHE A 337 1.59 -9.46 -6.99
CA PHE A 337 0.57 -8.42 -7.11
C PHE A 337 1.14 -7.01 -7.10
N TYR A 338 2.46 -6.86 -7.08
CA TYR A 338 3.10 -5.55 -7.08
C TYR A 338 2.72 -4.76 -8.33
N CYS A 339 2.04 -3.64 -8.10
CA CYS A 339 1.83 -2.60 -9.09
C CYS A 339 2.35 -1.30 -8.50
N LYS A 340 3.30 -0.66 -9.17
CA LYS A 340 3.87 0.59 -8.69
C LYS A 340 2.81 1.69 -8.63
N ILE A 341 2.56 2.22 -7.44
CA ILE A 341 1.65 3.34 -7.24
C ILE A 341 2.43 4.62 -7.52
N LYS A 342 1.97 5.41 -8.50
CA LYS A 342 2.56 6.72 -8.77
C LYS A 342 1.90 7.77 -7.87
N PRO A 343 2.68 8.50 -7.05
CA PRO A 343 2.13 9.61 -6.28
C PRO A 343 1.48 10.66 -7.19
N LYS A 344 0.45 11.35 -6.68
CA LYS A 344 -0.26 12.39 -7.46
C LYS A 344 0.69 13.45 -8.00
N GLN A 345 1.71 13.84 -7.23
CA GLN A 345 2.73 14.79 -7.67
C GLN A 345 3.53 14.29 -8.89
N LEU A 346 3.88 13.00 -8.92
CA LEU A 346 4.58 12.38 -10.05
C LEU A 346 3.68 12.37 -11.29
N LEU A 347 2.41 11.98 -11.16
CA LEU A 347 1.44 12.00 -12.26
C LEU A 347 1.22 13.40 -12.84
N VAL A 348 1.11 14.41 -11.97
CA VAL A 348 0.99 15.82 -12.40
C VAL A 348 2.26 16.27 -13.13
N THR A 349 3.44 15.93 -12.59
CA THR A 349 4.73 16.30 -13.18
C THR A 349 4.90 15.67 -14.56
N ASP A 350 4.64 14.37 -14.69
CA ASP A 350 4.76 13.64 -15.95
C ASP A 350 3.83 14.22 -17.03
N LYS A 351 2.57 14.52 -16.68
CA LYS A 351 1.61 15.17 -17.58
C LYS A 351 2.07 16.57 -18.02
N VAL A 352 2.60 17.38 -17.11
CA VAL A 352 3.12 18.72 -17.47
C VAL A 352 4.34 18.61 -18.38
N VAL A 353 5.28 17.71 -18.07
CA VAL A 353 6.46 17.46 -18.91
C VAL A 353 6.06 16.98 -20.30
N HIS A 354 5.09 16.05 -20.39
CA HIS A 354 4.56 15.58 -21.66
C HIS A 354 3.95 16.72 -22.49
N ILE A 355 3.15 17.60 -21.88
CA ILE A 355 2.61 18.79 -22.55
C ILE A 355 3.74 19.69 -23.05
N LEU A 356 4.74 19.99 -22.20
CA LEU A 356 5.85 20.86 -22.57
C LEU A 356 6.71 20.28 -23.70
N LYS A 357 6.93 18.95 -23.73
CA LYS A 357 7.64 18.27 -24.83
C LYS A 357 6.98 18.47 -26.20
N ASN A 358 5.66 18.64 -26.22
CA ASN A 358 4.87 18.86 -27.43
C ASN A 358 4.68 20.35 -27.79
N MET A 359 5.25 21.27 -27.00
CA MET A 359 5.15 22.72 -27.23
C MET A 359 6.40 23.29 -27.91
N PRO A 360 6.28 24.35 -28.71
CA PRO A 360 7.43 25.01 -29.31
C PRO A 360 8.37 25.55 -28.21
N ASN A 361 9.69 25.37 -28.41
CA ASN A 361 10.74 25.73 -27.45
C ASN A 361 10.57 25.11 -26.06
N TYR A 362 9.77 24.05 -25.92
CA TYR A 362 9.46 23.40 -24.65
C TYR A 362 8.87 24.35 -23.59
N ARG A 363 8.14 25.37 -24.06
CA ARG A 363 7.56 26.42 -23.23
C ARG A 363 6.06 26.50 -23.43
N CYS A 364 5.32 26.69 -22.35
CA CYS A 364 3.87 26.91 -22.38
C CYS A 364 3.49 28.15 -21.55
N GLU A 365 2.57 28.96 -22.06
CA GLU A 365 2.03 30.10 -21.32
C GLU A 365 1.25 29.62 -20.09
N MET A 366 1.45 30.29 -18.94
CA MET A 366 0.77 29.90 -17.69
C MET A 366 -0.76 29.99 -17.78
N LYS A 367 -1.29 30.90 -18.61
CA LYS A 367 -2.74 30.98 -18.88
C LYS A 367 -3.25 29.74 -19.61
N ARG A 368 -2.52 29.29 -20.64
CA ARG A 368 -2.84 28.07 -21.39
C ARG A 368 -2.79 26.83 -20.50
N LEU A 369 -1.82 26.73 -19.59
CA LEU A 369 -1.82 25.66 -18.58
C LEU A 369 -3.06 25.73 -17.67
N SER A 370 -3.47 26.93 -17.25
CA SER A 370 -4.71 27.08 -16.47
C SER A 370 -5.95 26.63 -17.25
N GLU A 371 -5.98 26.82 -18.57
CA GLU A 371 -7.08 26.38 -19.43
C GLU A 371 -7.06 24.86 -19.68
N ILE A 372 -5.88 24.25 -19.81
CA ILE A 372 -5.73 22.79 -19.97
C ILE A 372 -6.19 22.08 -18.70
N PHE A 373 -5.71 22.52 -17.54
CA PHE A 373 -5.98 21.84 -16.28
C PHE A 373 -7.30 22.27 -15.62
N LYS A 374 -7.90 23.39 -16.00
CA LYS A 374 -9.21 23.87 -15.48
C LYS A 374 -9.30 23.73 -13.95
N ASN A 375 -10.20 22.88 -13.46
CA ASN A 375 -10.45 22.62 -12.03
C ASN A 375 -9.21 22.07 -11.30
N ASN A 376 -8.33 21.37 -12.03
CA ASN A 376 -7.10 20.78 -11.53
C ASN A 376 -5.94 21.80 -11.38
N TYR A 377 -6.11 23.05 -11.82
CA TYR A 377 -5.05 24.05 -11.80
C TYR A 377 -4.61 24.44 -10.37
N LYS A 378 -5.51 24.35 -9.38
CA LYS A 378 -5.16 24.60 -7.96
C LYS A 378 -4.14 23.59 -7.45
N VAL A 379 -4.32 22.31 -7.77
CA VAL A 379 -3.38 21.23 -7.43
C VAL A 379 -2.05 21.46 -8.12
N LEU A 380 -2.08 21.77 -9.43
CA LEU A 380 -0.88 22.09 -10.20
C LEU A 380 -0.05 23.23 -9.59
N ARG A 381 -0.71 24.31 -9.11
CA ARG A 381 -0.02 25.42 -8.43
C ARG A 381 0.70 25.01 -7.14
N LYS A 382 0.20 24.01 -6.41
CA LYS A 382 0.90 23.48 -5.24
C LYS A 382 2.14 22.69 -5.68
N VAL A 383 2.01 21.87 -6.72
CA VAL A 383 3.13 21.10 -7.29
C VAL A 383 4.24 22.02 -7.83
N PHE A 384 3.91 23.19 -8.39
CA PHE A 384 4.94 24.18 -8.78
C PHE A 384 5.84 24.67 -7.65
N LYS A 385 5.43 24.49 -6.39
CA LYS A 385 6.25 24.83 -5.23
C LYS A 385 7.17 23.70 -4.79
N SER A 386 6.91 22.45 -5.21
CA SER A 386 7.71 21.30 -4.78
C SER A 386 9.10 21.34 -5.41
N THR A 387 10.09 20.92 -4.63
CA THR A 387 11.49 20.82 -5.06
C THR A 387 11.64 19.81 -6.19
N GLU A 388 10.89 18.72 -6.13
CA GLU A 388 10.92 17.60 -7.06
C GLU A 388 10.42 18.04 -8.44
N PHE A 389 9.32 18.81 -8.50
CA PHE A 389 8.81 19.35 -9.76
C PHE A 389 9.81 20.33 -10.40
N ARG A 390 10.41 21.20 -9.58
CA ARG A 390 11.34 22.25 -10.04
C ARG A 390 12.64 21.72 -10.63
N ARG A 391 12.98 20.45 -10.39
CA ARG A 391 14.11 19.78 -11.04
C ARG A 391 13.89 19.52 -12.52
N PHE A 392 12.63 19.37 -12.93
CA PHE A 392 12.27 19.08 -14.31
C PHE A 392 11.80 20.33 -15.05
N VAL A 393 11.10 21.21 -14.34
CA VAL A 393 10.36 22.33 -14.95
C VAL A 393 10.64 23.62 -14.20
N ARG A 394 10.87 24.73 -14.91
CA ARG A 394 10.92 26.09 -14.35
C ARG A 394 9.55 26.75 -14.45
N PRO A 395 8.73 26.73 -13.37
CA PRO A 395 7.47 27.46 -13.35
C PRO A 395 7.71 28.97 -13.28
N ASP A 396 6.73 29.75 -13.77
CA ASP A 396 6.67 31.22 -13.63
C ASP A 396 7.87 32.01 -14.20
N THR A 397 8.57 31.46 -15.19
CA THR A 397 9.66 32.17 -15.89
C THR A 397 9.10 33.35 -16.67
N GLN A 398 9.67 34.55 -16.49
CA GLN A 398 9.26 35.73 -17.27
C GLN A 398 10.07 35.84 -18.55
N VAL A 399 9.38 35.84 -19.68
CA VAL A 399 10.00 36.02 -21.01
C VAL A 399 9.31 37.15 -21.78
N PRO A 400 9.99 37.81 -22.73
CA PRO A 400 9.36 38.75 -23.63
C PRO A 400 8.24 38.07 -24.44
N TYR A 401 7.14 38.78 -24.73
CA TYR A 401 5.99 38.22 -25.45
C TYR A 401 6.38 37.55 -26.77
N ARG A 402 7.31 38.17 -27.50
CA ARG A 402 7.77 37.66 -28.80
C ARG A 402 8.63 36.39 -28.71
N ALA A 403 9.04 35.97 -27.51
CA ALA A 403 9.74 34.71 -27.30
C ALA A 403 8.83 33.48 -27.50
N LEU A 404 7.51 33.62 -27.32
CA LEU A 404 6.53 32.57 -27.64
C LEU A 404 5.79 32.83 -28.95
N TYR A 405 5.61 34.11 -29.30
CA TYR A 405 4.89 34.52 -30.51
C TYR A 405 5.79 35.45 -31.35
N PRO A 406 6.77 34.92 -32.10
CA PRO A 406 7.74 35.73 -32.85
C PRO A 406 7.10 36.72 -33.84
N GLU A 407 5.98 36.30 -34.43
CA GLU A 407 5.19 37.00 -35.46
C GLU A 407 4.08 37.91 -34.90
N ALA A 408 4.07 38.18 -33.59
CA ALA A 408 3.03 38.99 -32.95
C ALA A 408 3.03 40.45 -33.44
N ARG A 409 1.83 41.02 -33.61
CA ARG A 409 1.67 42.42 -34.07
C ARG A 409 2.05 43.40 -32.97
N ARG A 410 2.46 44.62 -33.37
CA ARG A 410 2.92 45.68 -32.44
C ARG A 410 1.94 45.97 -31.32
N ASP A 411 0.64 45.93 -31.60
CA ASP A 411 -0.42 46.20 -30.62
C ASP A 411 -0.58 45.07 -29.60
N GLU A 412 -0.20 43.85 -29.97
CA GLU A 412 -0.29 42.64 -29.16
C GLU A 412 0.86 42.55 -28.17
N TYR A 413 2.10 42.84 -28.59
CA TYR A 413 3.28 42.70 -27.73
C TYR A 413 3.68 43.98 -26.97
N MET A 414 3.23 45.17 -27.35
CA MET A 414 3.61 46.44 -26.68
C MET A 414 2.65 46.84 -25.55
N ARG A 415 3.18 47.36 -24.43
CA ARG A 415 2.37 47.97 -23.36
C ARG A 415 1.82 49.34 -23.82
N LYS A 416 0.55 49.61 -23.52
CA LYS A 416 -0.14 50.86 -23.92
C LYS A 416 0.40 52.14 -23.24
N SER A 417 1.07 52.02 -22.09
CA SER A 417 1.46 53.16 -21.23
C SER A 417 2.96 53.53 -21.28
N LYS A 418 3.83 52.54 -21.39
CA LYS A 418 5.29 52.70 -21.49
C LYS A 418 5.68 51.85 -22.68
N MET A 419 6.26 52.41 -23.75
CA MET A 419 6.60 51.72 -25.01
C MET A 419 7.65 50.60 -24.83
N ASN A 420 7.37 49.64 -23.97
CA ASN A 420 8.19 48.50 -23.64
C ASN A 420 7.40 47.24 -23.97
N GLU A 421 8.13 46.18 -24.32
CA GLU A 421 7.56 44.88 -24.60
C GLU A 421 6.87 44.30 -23.35
N LYS A 422 5.71 43.66 -23.57
CA LYS A 422 4.99 42.90 -22.55
C LYS A 422 5.82 41.68 -22.18
N THR A 423 5.89 41.40 -20.88
CA THR A 423 6.46 40.16 -20.37
C THR A 423 5.31 39.18 -20.11
N ILE A 424 5.52 37.91 -20.45
CA ILE A 424 4.59 36.82 -20.20
C ILE A 424 5.22 35.80 -19.26
N ARG A 425 4.38 35.20 -18.41
CA ARG A 425 4.81 34.11 -17.52
C ARG A 425 4.64 32.79 -18.24
N VAL A 426 5.71 32.01 -18.28
CA VAL A 426 5.76 30.72 -18.96
C VAL A 426 6.28 29.65 -18.03
N CYS A 427 5.87 28.43 -18.33
CA CYS A 427 6.40 27.20 -17.77
C CYS A 427 7.37 26.62 -18.79
N GLU A 428 8.62 26.37 -18.40
CA GLU A 428 9.69 25.92 -19.29
C GLU A 428 10.23 24.57 -18.83
N LEU A 429 10.40 23.63 -19.75
CA LEU A 429 11.10 22.38 -19.47
C LEU A 429 12.62 22.60 -19.42
N ILE A 430 13.28 22.09 -18.38
CA ILE A 430 14.73 22.27 -18.18
C ILE A 430 15.53 21.40 -19.17
N ASP A 431 15.16 20.13 -19.28
CA ASP A 431 15.82 19.14 -20.15
C ASP A 431 14.77 18.42 -21.01
N PRO A 432 14.81 18.58 -22.35
CA PRO A 432 13.92 17.90 -23.28
C PRO A 432 13.99 16.37 -23.25
N TYR A 433 15.13 15.81 -22.85
CA TYR A 433 15.37 14.36 -22.87
C TYR A 433 15.07 13.69 -21.53
N VAL A 434 14.56 14.46 -20.55
CA VAL A 434 14.35 13.93 -19.20
C VAL A 434 13.29 12.83 -19.16
N ASN A 435 13.57 11.78 -18.40
CA ASN A 435 12.62 10.74 -18.03
C ASN A 435 12.25 10.92 -16.56
N VAL A 436 11.08 11.54 -16.33
CA VAL A 436 10.59 11.90 -14.98
C VAL A 436 10.48 10.66 -14.10
N VAL A 437 9.94 9.56 -14.64
CA VAL A 437 9.72 8.31 -13.89
C VAL A 437 11.06 7.68 -13.47
N ALA A 438 12.03 7.59 -14.38
CA ALA A 438 13.35 7.04 -14.05
C ALA A 438 14.08 7.89 -13.00
N CYS A 439 14.05 9.21 -13.15
CA CYS A 439 14.65 10.12 -12.17
C CYS A 439 13.96 10.07 -10.80
N TRP A 440 12.65 9.81 -10.77
CA TRP A 440 11.90 9.68 -9.52
C TRP A 440 12.16 8.35 -8.82
N ASN A 441 12.32 7.26 -9.57
CA ASN A 441 12.60 5.93 -9.01
C ASN A 441 13.91 5.91 -8.22
N ASN A 442 14.98 6.49 -8.79
CA ASN A 442 16.28 6.55 -8.12
C ASN A 442 16.19 7.30 -6.78
N LEU A 443 15.29 8.28 -6.64
CA LEU A 443 15.11 9.02 -5.38
C LEU A 443 14.42 8.21 -4.30
N ILE A 444 13.58 7.24 -4.67
CA ILE A 444 12.95 6.35 -3.71
C ILE A 444 13.99 5.35 -3.21
N GLU A 445 14.77 4.79 -4.13
CA GLU A 445 15.87 3.86 -3.79
C GLU A 445 16.91 4.52 -2.87
N ASP A 446 17.30 5.78 -3.14
CA ASP A 446 18.24 6.52 -2.30
C ASP A 446 17.71 6.77 -0.85
N VAL A 447 16.39 6.86 -0.65
CA VAL A 447 15.78 7.06 0.68
C VAL A 447 15.62 5.73 1.43
N GLU A 448 15.39 4.63 0.70
CA GLU A 448 15.30 3.30 1.29
C GLU A 448 16.65 2.83 1.86
N ASP A 449 17.77 3.15 1.19
CA ASP A 449 19.12 2.86 1.69
C ASP A 449 19.45 3.59 3.02
N ASP A 450 18.98 4.83 3.20
CA ASP A 450 19.23 5.64 4.41
C ASP A 450 18.47 5.12 5.65
N GLU A 451 17.30 4.48 5.47
CA GLU A 451 16.55 3.84 6.57
C GLU A 451 17.14 2.48 6.98
N GLU A 452 18.00 1.87 6.16
CA GLU A 452 18.60 0.55 6.40
C GLU A 452 19.91 0.59 7.21
N GLU A 453 20.51 1.77 7.43
CA GLU A 453 21.84 1.90 8.06
C GLU A 453 21.86 1.97 9.60
N GLU A 454 20.73 1.92 10.32
CA GLU A 454 20.76 2.17 11.78
C GLU A 454 21.12 0.97 12.68
N ASP A 455 21.24 -0.27 12.19
CA ASP A 455 21.41 -1.41 13.14
C ASP A 455 22.26 -2.61 12.68
N GLU A 456 23.28 -2.40 11.83
CA GLU A 456 24.32 -3.43 11.63
C GLU A 456 25.74 -2.86 11.85
N GLY A 457 26.36 -3.33 12.94
CA GLY A 457 27.74 -3.03 13.26
C GLY A 457 28.69 -3.36 12.11
N ASN A 458 29.15 -2.32 11.42
CA ASN A 458 30.45 -2.18 10.78
C ASN A 458 31.03 -3.46 10.13
N VAL A 459 30.36 -4.00 9.13
CA VAL A 459 30.99 -4.85 8.11
C VAL A 459 30.83 -4.16 6.77
N LYS A 460 31.88 -3.46 6.33
CA LYS A 460 32.00 -2.95 4.96
C LYS A 460 31.84 -4.09 3.95
N LYS A 461 30.62 -4.31 3.45
CA LYS A 461 30.41 -5.03 2.19
C LYS A 461 30.38 -4.00 1.07
N THR A 462 31.53 -3.83 0.43
CA THR A 462 31.64 -3.18 -0.87
C THR A 462 30.93 -4.07 -1.90
N ILE A 463 29.61 -3.93 -2.03
CA ILE A 463 28.87 -4.51 -3.15
C ILE A 463 28.98 -3.52 -4.31
N SER A 464 29.64 -3.98 -5.36
CA SER A 464 29.98 -3.22 -6.56
C SER A 464 28.75 -2.58 -7.22
N ARG A 465 28.68 -1.25 -7.21
CA ARG A 465 27.79 -0.37 -8.00
C ARG A 465 28.00 -0.50 -9.51
N ARG A 466 27.80 -1.69 -10.10
CA ARG A 466 27.78 -1.87 -11.56
C ARG A 466 26.66 -2.81 -11.96
N TYR A 467 25.87 -2.31 -12.93
CA TYR A 467 24.82 -2.97 -13.72
C TYR A 467 23.39 -2.88 -13.20
N ILE A 468 22.74 -1.75 -13.49
CA ILE A 468 21.38 -1.77 -14.07
C ILE A 468 21.41 -0.86 -15.30
N GLN A 469 21.98 -1.37 -16.38
CA GLN A 469 21.63 -0.93 -17.73
C GLN A 469 20.82 -2.09 -18.31
N ILE A 470 19.48 -2.03 -18.21
CA ILE A 470 18.61 -3.03 -18.83
C ILE A 470 17.60 -2.32 -19.74
N PHE A 471 17.91 -2.36 -21.03
CA PHE A 471 16.99 -2.55 -22.15
C PHE A 471 17.85 -3.23 -23.25
N PRO A 472 17.34 -3.82 -24.36
CA PRO A 472 16.08 -4.54 -24.66
C PRO A 472 16.28 -5.77 -25.61
N ARG A 473 15.34 -6.74 -25.69
CA ARG A 473 15.05 -7.54 -26.95
C ARG A 473 13.90 -8.56 -26.83
N ASP A 474 13.64 -9.09 -25.64
CA ASP A 474 12.76 -10.26 -25.48
C ASP A 474 11.25 -9.96 -25.52
N LEU A 475 10.85 -8.67 -25.46
CA LEU A 475 9.44 -8.30 -25.64
C LEU A 475 8.89 -8.60 -27.05
N LYS A 476 9.72 -8.65 -28.09
CA LYS A 476 9.23 -8.83 -29.49
C LYS A 476 8.82 -10.27 -29.82
N GLN A 477 9.47 -11.29 -29.25
CA GLN A 477 9.10 -12.69 -29.47
C GLN A 477 7.86 -13.10 -28.67
N GLY A 478 7.66 -12.53 -27.48
CA GLY A 478 6.44 -12.71 -26.70
C GLY A 478 5.20 -12.16 -27.42
N LEU A 479 5.30 -10.98 -28.05
CA LEU A 479 4.17 -10.35 -28.74
C LEU A 479 3.66 -11.15 -29.95
N THR A 480 4.55 -11.80 -30.71
CA THR A 480 4.17 -12.53 -31.94
C THR A 480 3.47 -13.84 -31.64
N SER A 481 3.93 -14.57 -30.62
CA SER A 481 3.27 -15.79 -30.12
C SER A 481 1.93 -15.47 -29.44
N GLN A 482 1.83 -14.33 -28.74
CA GLN A 482 0.58 -13.85 -28.11
C GLN A 482 -0.49 -13.45 -29.11
N VAL A 483 -0.13 -12.82 -30.25
CA VAL A 483 -1.10 -12.47 -31.30
C VAL A 483 -1.68 -13.74 -31.96
N ALA A 484 -0.85 -14.76 -32.19
CA ALA A 484 -1.31 -16.05 -32.75
C ALA A 484 -2.22 -16.83 -31.79
N TYR A 485 -2.06 -16.67 -30.47
CA TYR A 485 -2.91 -17.29 -29.45
C TYR A 485 -4.24 -16.54 -29.26
N ARG A 486 -4.22 -15.20 -29.28
CA ARG A 486 -5.43 -14.34 -29.23
C ARG A 486 -6.40 -14.63 -30.38
N TYR A 487 -5.89 -14.90 -31.58
CA TYR A 487 -6.70 -15.27 -32.73
C TYR A 487 -7.39 -16.63 -32.57
N ARG A 488 -6.78 -17.60 -31.88
CA ARG A 488 -7.40 -18.91 -31.63
C ARG A 488 -8.46 -18.86 -30.53
N GLN A 489 -8.27 -18.04 -29.50
CA GLN A 489 -9.24 -17.90 -28.40
C GLN A 489 -10.44 -17.02 -28.77
N SER A 490 -10.28 -15.99 -29.62
CA SER A 490 -11.44 -15.27 -30.15
C SER A 490 -12.35 -16.18 -30.99
N ILE A 491 -11.77 -17.15 -31.72
CA ILE A 491 -12.53 -18.17 -32.45
C ILE A 491 -13.26 -19.13 -31.49
N LEU A 492 -12.69 -19.40 -30.31
CA LEU A 492 -13.28 -20.31 -29.31
C LEU A 492 -14.43 -19.63 -28.55
N LEU A 493 -14.28 -18.36 -28.17
CA LEU A 493 -15.35 -17.54 -27.57
C LEU A 493 -16.49 -17.27 -28.57
N GLN A 494 -16.17 -16.97 -29.83
CA GLN A 494 -17.19 -16.85 -30.89
C GLN A 494 -17.92 -18.17 -31.15
N ARG A 495 -17.30 -19.32 -30.90
CA ARG A 495 -17.96 -20.63 -30.99
C ARG A 495 -18.83 -20.96 -29.79
N LEU A 496 -18.46 -20.47 -28.59
CA LEU A 496 -19.27 -20.62 -27.38
C LEU A 496 -20.47 -19.67 -27.35
N GLU A 497 -20.41 -18.51 -28.01
CA GLU A 497 -21.57 -17.61 -28.18
C GLU A 497 -22.55 -18.07 -29.28
N MET A 498 -22.15 -19.04 -30.11
CA MET A 498 -22.99 -19.62 -31.17
C MET A 498 -23.69 -20.94 -30.76
N ILE A 499 -23.40 -21.46 -29.57
CA ILE A 499 -24.07 -22.62 -28.94
C ILE A 499 -25.00 -22.08 -27.86
#